data_AF-A0A3M6QF43-F1
#
_entry.id   AF-A0A3M6QF43-F1
#
_cell.length_a   1.000
_cell.length_b   1.000
_cell.length_c   1.000
_cell.angle_alpha   90.00
_cell.angle_beta   90.00
_cell.angle_gamma   90.00
#
_symmetry.space_group_name_H-M   'P 1'
#
loop_
_entity.id
_entity.type
_entity.pdbx_description
1 polymer ?
#
loop_
_entity_poly.entity_id
_entity_poly.type
_entity_poly.pdbx_seq_one_letter_code
_entity_poly.pdbx_strand_id
1 'polypeptide(L)'
;MLPGGCVQQVPPANARQEARWVLATAALVVACSALVVLWHHRHGPGHTALQAHRVDLALDLSAAEQGAYTDLQAVLDEWLAAGAALPPPEPAHWAGEGWAPFANDLAAQQRGPRQWALLHSQGRYAYLGMPVAAQNASAASHAAARAWLWRLPSAGAEADANVVDVWLHALPAHPAPAALTPAGLDDASLIEQGWQQVAAHLHAHLHGQPQSAQSSARDH
;
A
#
# COMPACT_ATOMS: atom_id res chain seq x y z
N MET A 1 -64.22 -54.39 -21.39
CA MET A 1 -64.12 -53.04 -21.97
C MET A 1 -63.52 -52.13 -20.92
N LEU A 2 -62.21 -51.82 -21.01
CA LEU A 2 -61.60 -50.76 -20.22
C LEU A 2 -61.55 -49.49 -21.10
N PRO A 3 -62.01 -48.33 -20.61
CA PRO A 3 -61.99 -47.10 -21.39
C PRO A 3 -60.54 -46.64 -21.57
N GLY A 4 -60.22 -46.22 -22.81
CA GLY A 4 -58.88 -45.91 -23.26
C GLY A 4 -58.17 -44.85 -22.42
N GLY A 5 -56.89 -45.12 -22.13
CA GLY A 5 -56.00 -44.14 -21.52
C GLY A 5 -55.88 -42.91 -22.41
N CYS A 6 -56.20 -41.75 -21.85
CA CYS A 6 -55.91 -40.47 -22.46
C CYS A 6 -54.40 -40.21 -22.36
N VAL A 7 -53.69 -40.40 -23.47
CA VAL A 7 -52.32 -39.89 -23.61
C VAL A 7 -52.41 -38.36 -23.67
N GLN A 8 -52.00 -37.71 -22.59
CA GLN A 8 -51.91 -36.25 -22.54
C GLN A 8 -50.56 -35.83 -23.11
N GLN A 9 -50.56 -35.42 -24.38
CA GLN A 9 -49.40 -34.79 -24.98
C GLN A 9 -49.28 -33.36 -24.45
N VAL A 10 -48.38 -33.15 -23.49
CA VAL A 10 -47.96 -31.81 -23.06
C VAL A 10 -47.09 -31.25 -24.19
N PRO A 11 -47.48 -30.17 -24.89
CA PRO A 11 -46.61 -29.56 -25.88
C PRO A 11 -45.31 -29.14 -25.18
N PRO A 12 -44.13 -29.35 -25.79
CA PRO A 12 -42.89 -28.89 -25.19
C PRO A 12 -43.06 -27.40 -24.92
N ALA A 13 -42.93 -27.02 -23.65
CA ALA A 13 -42.98 -25.63 -23.24
C ALA A 13 -42.05 -24.83 -24.16
N ASN A 14 -42.39 -23.57 -24.41
CA ASN A 14 -41.56 -22.60 -25.14
C ASN A 14 -40.25 -22.28 -24.40
N ALA A 15 -39.59 -23.27 -23.78
CA ALA A 15 -38.34 -23.20 -23.04
C ALA A 15 -37.20 -22.64 -23.90
N ARG A 16 -37.25 -22.81 -25.22
CA ARG A 16 -36.30 -22.17 -26.14
C ARG A 16 -36.46 -20.65 -26.18
N GLN A 17 -37.70 -20.17 -26.08
CA GLN A 17 -38.05 -18.75 -26.11
C GLN A 17 -37.72 -18.07 -24.77
N GLU A 18 -37.89 -18.76 -23.66
CA GLU A 18 -37.51 -18.26 -22.33
C GLU A 18 -35.99 -18.31 -22.13
N ALA A 19 -35.34 -19.42 -22.52
CA ALA A 19 -33.89 -19.57 -22.43
C ALA A 19 -33.13 -18.55 -23.30
N ARG A 20 -33.65 -18.19 -24.48
CA ARG A 20 -33.03 -17.13 -25.31
C ARG A 20 -33.11 -15.76 -24.62
N TRP A 21 -34.17 -15.48 -23.87
CA TRP A 21 -34.30 -14.21 -23.17
C TRP A 21 -33.34 -14.16 -21.99
N VAL A 22 -33.23 -15.26 -21.23
CA VAL A 22 -32.25 -15.38 -20.14
C VAL A 22 -30.81 -15.24 -20.67
N LEU A 23 -30.47 -15.92 -21.77
CA LEU A 23 -29.15 -15.78 -22.42
C LEU A 23 -28.91 -14.36 -22.94
N ALA A 24 -29.91 -13.73 -23.54
CA ALA A 24 -29.80 -12.35 -24.01
C ALA A 24 -29.60 -11.37 -22.84
N THR A 25 -30.32 -11.56 -21.74
CA THR A 25 -30.15 -10.74 -20.52
C THR A 25 -28.78 -10.97 -19.89
N ALA A 26 -28.31 -12.21 -19.79
CA ALA A 26 -26.97 -12.51 -19.27
C ALA A 26 -25.87 -11.89 -20.14
N ALA A 27 -25.99 -12.00 -21.46
CA ALA A 27 -25.05 -11.38 -22.40
C ALA A 27 -25.07 -9.84 -22.30
N LEU A 28 -26.24 -9.24 -22.12
CA LEU A 28 -26.38 -7.80 -21.91
C LEU A 28 -25.66 -7.36 -20.62
N VAL A 29 -25.86 -8.07 -19.51
CA VAL A 29 -25.18 -7.76 -18.24
C VAL A 29 -23.66 -7.86 -18.40
N VAL A 30 -23.16 -8.94 -19.01
CA VAL A 30 -21.71 -9.10 -19.26
C VAL A 30 -21.18 -7.98 -20.17
N ALA A 31 -21.92 -7.62 -21.22
CA ALA A 31 -21.53 -6.53 -22.11
C ALA A 31 -21.51 -5.19 -21.37
N CYS A 32 -22.52 -4.89 -20.55
CA CYS A 32 -22.57 -3.70 -19.71
C CYS A 32 -21.41 -3.68 -18.70
N SER A 33 -21.12 -4.78 -18.02
CA SER A 33 -19.99 -4.90 -17.10
C SER A 33 -18.66 -4.72 -17.82
N ALA A 34 -18.47 -5.34 -18.98
CA ALA A 34 -17.27 -5.16 -19.80
C ALA A 34 -17.13 -3.71 -20.30
N LEU A 35 -18.24 -3.07 -20.66
CA LEU A 35 -18.26 -1.67 -21.07
C LEU A 35 -17.94 -0.75 -19.90
N VAL A 36 -18.45 -1.02 -18.71
CA VAL A 36 -18.13 -0.31 -17.46
C VAL A 36 -16.66 -0.51 -17.10
N VAL A 37 -16.12 -1.73 -17.20
CA VAL A 37 -14.70 -2.01 -16.96
C VAL A 37 -13.82 -1.29 -17.98
N LEU A 38 -14.17 -1.34 -19.26
CA LEU A 38 -13.44 -0.64 -20.32
C LEU A 38 -13.57 0.88 -20.17
N TRP A 39 -14.73 1.37 -19.76
CA TRP A 39 -14.98 2.79 -19.48
C TRP A 39 -14.17 3.22 -18.26
N HIS A 40 -14.17 2.44 -17.18
CA HIS A 40 -13.33 2.67 -16.00
C HIS A 40 -11.83 2.59 -16.34
N HIS A 41 -11.42 1.72 -17.25
CA HIS A 41 -10.04 1.66 -17.72
C HIS A 41 -9.67 2.84 -18.63
N ARG A 42 -10.63 3.40 -19.38
CA ARG A 42 -10.40 4.52 -20.32
C ARG A 42 -10.64 5.91 -19.72
N HIS A 43 -11.54 6.03 -18.75
CA HIS A 43 -12.03 7.29 -18.16
C HIS A 43 -12.11 7.24 -16.63
N GLY A 44 -11.95 6.08 -15.99
CA GLY A 44 -11.52 6.10 -14.59
C GLY A 44 -10.18 6.85 -14.53
N PRO A 45 -9.88 7.54 -13.43
CA PRO A 45 -8.76 8.47 -13.32
C PRO A 45 -7.50 7.80 -13.86
N GLY A 46 -7.17 8.14 -15.10
CA GLY A 46 -6.34 7.27 -15.93
C GLY A 46 -4.97 7.28 -15.33
N HIS A 47 -4.55 6.17 -14.69
CA HIS A 47 -3.27 6.05 -14.00
C HIS A 47 -2.80 7.42 -13.54
N THR A 48 -3.60 8.10 -12.69
CA THR A 48 -3.21 9.41 -12.15
C THR A 48 -1.79 9.19 -11.76
N ALA A 49 -0.86 9.83 -12.49
CA ALA A 49 0.55 9.54 -12.33
C ALA A 49 0.75 9.58 -10.83
N LEU A 50 1.02 8.41 -10.22
CA LEU A 50 1.53 8.38 -8.87
C LEU A 50 2.68 9.34 -9.01
N GLN A 51 2.50 10.55 -8.45
CA GLN A 51 3.47 11.62 -8.50
C GLN A 51 4.83 10.93 -8.32
N ALA A 52 5.79 11.11 -9.23
CA ALA A 52 6.91 10.16 -9.41
C ALA A 52 7.65 9.76 -8.12
N HIS A 53 7.45 10.54 -7.05
CA HIS A 53 7.77 10.30 -5.65
C HIS A 53 6.84 9.36 -4.84
N ARG A 54 5.88 8.61 -5.40
CA ARG A 54 4.93 7.77 -4.64
C ARG A 54 4.89 6.33 -5.16
N VAL A 55 4.84 5.40 -4.22
CA VAL A 55 4.81 3.96 -4.45
C VAL A 55 3.58 3.41 -3.76
N ASP A 56 2.75 2.65 -4.49
CA ASP A 56 1.54 2.06 -3.91
C ASP A 56 1.90 0.83 -3.07
N LEU A 57 1.47 0.81 -1.80
CA LEU A 57 1.72 -0.31 -0.88
C LEU A 57 1.21 -1.65 -1.44
N ALA A 58 0.04 -1.67 -2.08
CA ALA A 58 -0.62 -2.88 -2.53
C ALA A 58 -0.09 -3.36 -3.89
N LEU A 59 0.26 -2.43 -4.78
CA LEU A 59 0.58 -2.75 -6.18
C LEU A 59 2.09 -2.76 -6.47
N ASP A 60 2.88 -1.96 -5.76
CA ASP A 60 4.29 -1.73 -6.10
C ASP A 60 5.28 -2.33 -5.08
N LEU A 61 4.81 -2.84 -3.93
CA LEU A 61 5.64 -3.57 -2.97
C LEU A 61 5.48 -5.08 -3.14
N SER A 62 6.59 -5.80 -2.98
CA SER A 62 6.58 -7.26 -2.86
C SER A 62 5.92 -7.72 -1.55
N ALA A 63 5.47 -8.98 -1.50
CA ALA A 63 4.89 -9.55 -0.27
C ALA A 63 5.85 -9.48 0.94
N ALA A 64 7.16 -9.62 0.70
CA ALA A 64 8.18 -9.47 1.72
C ALA A 64 8.24 -8.03 2.28
N GLU A 65 8.17 -7.04 1.39
CA GLU A 65 8.15 -5.62 1.74
C GLU A 65 6.85 -5.21 2.43
N GLN A 66 5.71 -5.71 1.99
CA GLN A 66 4.41 -5.51 2.67
C GLN A 66 4.43 -6.08 4.09
N GLY A 67 5.06 -7.24 4.29
CA GLY A 67 5.30 -7.80 5.62
C GLY A 67 6.14 -6.89 6.50
N ALA A 68 7.27 -6.39 5.97
CA ALA A 68 8.13 -5.45 6.70
C ALA A 68 7.41 -4.14 7.04
N TYR A 69 6.59 -3.60 6.14
CA TYR A 69 5.76 -2.42 6.40
C TYR A 69 4.78 -2.68 7.56
N THR A 70 4.16 -3.86 7.57
CA THR A 70 3.23 -4.27 8.65
C THR A 70 3.97 -4.38 9.99
N ASP A 71 5.18 -4.94 10.00
CA ASP A 71 5.99 -5.01 11.22
C ASP A 71 6.34 -3.61 11.75
N LEU A 72 6.72 -2.67 10.86
CA LEU A 72 7.02 -1.28 11.26
C LEU A 72 5.80 -0.57 11.83
N GLN A 73 4.60 -0.85 11.29
CA GLN A 73 3.36 -0.34 11.85
C GLN A 73 3.15 -0.87 13.29
N ALA A 74 3.42 -2.15 13.54
CA ALA A 74 3.32 -2.70 14.90
C ALA A 74 4.33 -2.05 15.87
N VAL A 75 5.56 -1.77 15.42
CA VAL A 75 6.55 -1.05 16.25
C VAL A 75 6.14 0.40 16.49
N LEU A 76 5.56 1.07 15.50
CA LEU A 76 5.00 2.42 15.66
C LEU A 76 3.91 2.41 16.73
N ASP A 77 2.95 1.50 16.63
CA ASP A 77 1.84 1.38 17.56
C ASP A 77 2.34 1.15 19.00
N GLU A 78 3.34 0.28 19.18
CA GLU A 78 3.98 0.05 20.48
C GLU A 78 4.68 1.30 21.01
N TRP A 79 5.48 1.98 20.18
CA TRP A 79 6.20 3.19 20.60
C TRP A 79 5.23 4.33 20.96
N LEU A 80 4.13 4.48 20.24
CA LEU A 80 3.06 5.42 20.56
C LEU A 80 2.36 5.04 21.88
N ALA A 81 2.06 3.76 22.10
CA ALA A 81 1.46 3.26 23.34
C ALA A 81 2.38 3.48 24.55
N ALA A 82 3.70 3.41 24.35
CA ALA A 82 4.72 3.73 25.36
C ALA A 82 4.91 5.25 25.57
N GLY A 83 4.13 6.10 24.89
CA GLY A 83 4.14 7.56 25.07
C GLY A 83 5.06 8.32 24.11
N ALA A 84 5.51 7.69 23.02
CA ALA A 84 6.30 8.30 21.95
C ALA A 84 7.54 9.06 22.47
N ALA A 85 8.25 8.46 23.43
CA ALA A 85 9.39 9.10 24.10
C ALA A 85 10.48 9.50 23.09
N LEU A 86 11.04 10.71 23.28
CA LEU A 86 12.14 11.26 22.48
C LEU A 86 13.39 11.45 23.35
N PRO A 87 14.59 11.05 22.88
CA PRO A 87 14.85 10.37 21.60
C PRO A 87 14.21 8.98 21.54
N PRO A 88 13.82 8.50 20.35
CA PRO A 88 13.25 7.18 20.21
C PRO A 88 14.32 6.10 20.47
N PRO A 89 13.92 4.85 20.77
CA PRO A 89 14.88 3.78 21.06
C PRO A 89 15.79 3.47 19.86
N GLU A 90 17.04 3.14 20.13
CA GLU A 90 17.97 2.70 19.08
C GLU A 90 17.49 1.37 18.44
N PRO A 91 17.78 1.09 17.16
CA PRO A 91 17.39 -0.16 16.50
C PRO A 91 17.83 -1.42 17.25
N ALA A 92 18.99 -1.35 17.92
CA ALA A 92 19.51 -2.45 18.74
C ALA A 92 18.63 -2.77 19.96
N HIS A 93 17.92 -1.77 20.50
CA HIS A 93 16.95 -1.99 21.58
C HIS A 93 15.76 -2.81 21.06
N TRP A 94 15.14 -2.37 19.96
CA TRP A 94 14.04 -3.11 19.33
C TRP A 94 14.45 -4.54 18.94
N ALA A 95 15.65 -4.71 18.39
CA ALA A 95 16.19 -6.02 18.06
C ALA A 95 16.41 -6.91 19.31
N GLY A 96 16.88 -6.33 20.41
CA GLY A 96 17.08 -7.04 21.69
C GLY A 96 15.77 -7.51 22.33
N GLU A 97 14.70 -6.73 22.15
CA GLU A 97 13.34 -7.07 22.57
C GLU A 97 12.62 -8.01 21.58
N GLY A 98 13.26 -8.36 20.46
CA GLY A 98 12.71 -9.29 19.48
C GLY A 98 11.68 -8.69 18.51
N TRP A 99 11.60 -7.37 18.40
CA TRP A 99 10.68 -6.71 17.47
C TRP A 99 11.14 -6.82 16.02
N ALA A 100 10.29 -7.36 15.15
CA ALA A 100 10.46 -7.25 13.71
C ALA A 100 10.20 -5.79 13.25
N PRO A 101 10.83 -5.29 12.17
CA PRO A 101 11.82 -5.96 11.33
C PRO A 101 13.27 -5.73 11.82
N PHE A 102 13.47 -5.33 13.08
CA PHE A 102 14.78 -5.03 13.66
C PHE A 102 15.52 -6.29 14.12
N ALA A 103 14.79 -7.26 14.66
CA ALA A 103 15.33 -8.57 15.03
C ALA A 103 15.73 -9.37 13.78
N ASN A 104 16.88 -10.05 13.85
CA ASN A 104 17.36 -10.93 12.77
C ASN A 104 16.80 -12.35 12.94
N ASP A 105 15.48 -12.48 12.94
CA ASP A 105 14.77 -13.74 13.10
C ASP A 105 14.53 -14.45 11.75
N LEU A 106 13.83 -15.59 11.77
CA LEU A 106 13.49 -16.33 10.55
C LEU A 106 12.64 -15.50 9.57
N ALA A 107 11.78 -14.62 10.09
CA ALA A 107 10.95 -13.75 9.25
C ALA A 107 11.81 -12.71 8.52
N ALA A 108 12.78 -12.08 9.21
CA ALA A 108 13.73 -11.15 8.61
C ALA A 108 14.58 -11.83 7.53
N GLN A 109 15.00 -13.09 7.75
CA GLN A 109 15.75 -13.85 6.76
C GLN A 109 14.92 -14.18 5.51
N GLN A 110 13.63 -14.48 5.66
CA GLN A 110 12.72 -14.74 4.55
C GLN A 110 12.36 -13.47 3.78
N ARG A 111 12.26 -12.32 4.47
CA ARG A 111 11.88 -11.03 3.89
C ARG A 111 13.07 -10.24 3.32
N GLY A 112 14.28 -10.70 3.58
CA GLY A 112 15.53 -10.04 3.19
C GLY A 112 16.06 -9.18 4.34
N PRO A 113 17.15 -9.60 5.01
CA PRO A 113 17.62 -8.91 6.21
C PRO A 113 18.10 -7.49 5.88
N ARG A 114 17.81 -6.57 6.80
CA ARG A 114 18.17 -5.15 6.71
C ARG A 114 18.93 -4.73 7.95
N GLN A 115 19.93 -3.89 7.76
CA GLN A 115 20.59 -3.18 8.85
C GLN A 115 19.89 -1.85 9.04
N TRP A 116 19.44 -1.62 10.27
CA TRP A 116 18.73 -0.41 10.66
C TRP A 116 19.66 0.54 11.42
N ALA A 117 19.61 1.82 11.08
CA ALA A 117 20.32 2.89 11.78
C ALA A 117 19.35 4.01 12.14
N LEU A 118 19.49 4.59 13.34
CA LEU A 118 18.75 5.78 13.72
C LEU A 118 19.43 7.02 13.14
N LEU A 119 18.66 7.82 12.42
CA LEU A 119 19.06 9.12 11.88
C LEU A 119 18.35 10.23 12.66
N HIS A 120 19.09 11.31 12.89
CA HIS A 120 18.56 12.54 13.44
C HIS A 120 18.99 13.72 12.58
N SER A 121 18.02 14.47 12.07
CA SER A 121 18.27 15.68 11.28
C SER A 121 17.16 16.69 11.48
N GLN A 122 17.54 17.97 11.67
CA GLN A 122 16.62 19.10 11.78
C GLN A 122 15.48 18.88 12.82
N GLY A 123 15.79 18.24 13.95
CA GLY A 123 14.81 17.99 15.01
C GLY A 123 13.84 16.82 14.74
N ARG A 124 14.04 16.06 13.66
CA ARG A 124 13.27 14.86 13.32
C ARG A 124 14.11 13.61 13.47
N TYR A 125 13.46 12.50 13.80
CA TYR A 125 14.07 11.18 13.86
C TYR A 125 13.54 10.31 12.73
N ALA A 126 14.41 9.47 12.19
CA ALA A 126 14.02 8.47 11.19
C ALA A 126 14.89 7.21 11.32
N TYR A 127 14.34 6.04 11.02
CA TYR A 127 15.10 4.81 10.91
C TYR A 127 15.44 4.52 9.45
N LEU A 128 16.72 4.39 9.13
CA LEU A 128 17.22 4.00 7.81
C LEU A 128 17.51 2.49 7.79
N GLY A 129 16.77 1.75 6.98
CA GLY A 129 16.92 0.31 6.75
C GLY A 129 17.62 0.02 5.42
N MET A 130 18.84 -0.51 5.51
CA MET A 130 19.68 -0.88 4.36
C MET A 130 19.71 -2.40 4.18
N PRO A 131 19.35 -2.94 3.00
CA PRO A 131 19.40 -4.39 2.77
C PRO A 131 20.84 -4.92 2.89
N VAL A 132 21.02 -6.04 3.59
CA VAL A 132 22.33 -6.67 3.83
C VAL A 132 22.92 -7.23 2.55
N ALA A 133 22.08 -7.78 1.65
CA ALA A 133 22.52 -8.31 0.37
C ALA A 133 23.14 -7.24 -0.56
N ALA A 134 22.73 -5.97 -0.44
CA ALA A 134 23.31 -4.86 -1.22
C ALA A 134 24.70 -4.43 -0.71
N GLN A 135 25.09 -4.84 0.51
CA GLN A 135 26.39 -4.56 1.10
C GLN A 135 27.43 -5.64 0.73
N ASN A 136 26.95 -6.86 0.45
CA ASN A 136 27.76 -8.00 0.04
C ASN A 136 27.59 -8.22 -1.48
N ALA A 137 28.50 -7.64 -2.27
CA ALA A 137 28.45 -7.48 -3.73
C ALA A 137 28.37 -8.75 -4.63
N SER A 138 27.80 -9.87 -4.19
CA SER A 138 27.78 -11.13 -4.98
C SER A 138 26.44 -11.86 -5.10
N ALA A 139 25.36 -11.43 -4.46
CA ALA A 139 24.09 -12.17 -4.50
C ALA A 139 22.87 -11.25 -4.68
N ALA A 140 22.81 -10.50 -5.78
CA ALA A 140 21.61 -9.76 -6.15
C ALA A 140 20.67 -10.64 -6.98
N SER A 141 19.78 -11.37 -6.31
CA SER A 141 18.53 -11.81 -6.93
C SER A 141 17.77 -10.56 -7.38
N HIS A 142 17.26 -10.56 -8.62
CA HIS A 142 16.69 -9.43 -9.37
C HIS A 142 15.46 -8.70 -8.76
N ALA A 143 15.09 -8.94 -7.51
CA ALA A 143 14.22 -8.02 -6.78
C ALA A 143 15.09 -6.82 -6.37
N ALA A 144 14.92 -5.69 -7.06
CA ALA A 144 15.71 -4.49 -6.82
C ALA A 144 15.77 -4.18 -5.32
N ALA A 145 16.96 -4.29 -4.73
CA ALA A 145 17.15 -3.93 -3.33
C ALA A 145 16.78 -2.44 -3.17
N ARG A 146 15.88 -2.11 -2.25
CA ARG A 146 15.50 -0.72 -1.94
C ARG A 146 15.96 -0.38 -0.54
N ALA A 147 16.48 0.83 -0.34
CA ALA A 147 16.68 1.41 0.98
C ALA A 147 15.33 1.89 1.52
N TRP A 148 15.16 1.77 2.82
CA TRP A 148 13.93 2.12 3.54
C TRP A 148 14.23 3.23 4.52
N LEU A 149 13.39 4.25 4.57
CA LEU A 149 13.49 5.33 5.53
C LEU A 149 12.12 5.47 6.20
N TRP A 150 12.02 5.05 7.45
CA TRP A 150 10.83 5.25 8.27
C TRP A 150 10.98 6.54 9.06
N ARG A 151 10.17 7.55 8.76
CA ARG A 151 10.16 8.82 9.48
C ARG A 151 9.21 8.72 10.67
N LEU A 152 9.70 9.09 11.86
CA LEU A 152 8.84 9.15 13.04
C LEU A 152 7.98 10.42 13.02
N PRO A 153 6.75 10.35 13.54
CA PRO A 153 5.90 11.53 13.67
C PRO A 153 6.60 12.58 14.56
N SER A 154 6.46 13.84 14.18
CA SER A 154 6.97 14.96 14.97
C SER A 154 6.16 15.12 16.25
N ALA A 155 6.82 15.53 17.34
CA ALA A 155 6.16 15.86 18.60
C ALA A 155 5.01 16.86 18.37
N GLY A 156 3.78 16.45 18.71
CA GLY A 156 2.55 17.27 18.57
C GLY A 156 1.71 17.03 17.30
N ALA A 157 2.06 16.07 16.45
CA ALA A 157 1.19 15.64 15.35
C ALA A 157 0.11 14.67 15.87
N GLU A 158 -1.16 15.07 15.95
CA GLU A 158 -2.25 14.23 16.49
C GLU A 158 -3.07 13.46 15.42
N ALA A 159 -3.17 13.98 14.19
CA ALA A 159 -4.13 13.45 13.21
C ALA A 159 -3.62 12.27 12.36
N ASP A 160 -2.31 12.21 12.08
CA ASP A 160 -1.69 11.22 11.19
C ASP A 160 -0.59 10.38 11.87
N ALA A 161 -0.40 10.52 13.19
CA ALA A 161 0.70 9.84 13.90
C ALA A 161 0.59 8.31 13.92
N ASN A 162 -0.62 7.76 13.74
CA ASN A 162 -0.86 6.32 13.77
C ASN A 162 -0.59 5.63 12.43
N VAL A 163 -0.11 6.35 11.42
CA VAL A 163 0.24 5.75 10.12
C VAL A 163 1.76 5.79 9.95
N VAL A 164 2.33 4.64 9.62
CA VAL A 164 3.77 4.55 9.35
C VAL A 164 4.13 5.30 8.05
N ASP A 165 4.95 6.34 8.18
CA ASP A 165 5.47 7.15 7.07
C ASP A 165 6.80 6.58 6.57
N VAL A 166 6.72 5.76 5.52
CA VAL A 166 7.87 5.05 4.94
C VAL A 166 8.22 5.63 3.58
N TRP A 167 9.51 5.86 3.35
CA TRP A 167 10.09 6.29 2.09
C TRP A 167 11.05 5.22 1.56
N LEU A 168 11.04 5.01 0.24
CA LEU A 168 11.84 4.01 -0.45
C LEU A 168 12.79 4.68 -1.44
N HIS A 169 14.01 4.17 -1.54
CA HIS A 169 14.96 4.59 -2.55
C HIS A 169 15.54 3.37 -3.27
N ALA A 170 15.50 3.37 -4.60
CA ALA A 170 16.08 2.28 -5.39
C ALA A 170 17.61 2.28 -5.22
N LEU A 171 18.19 1.14 -4.85
CA LEU A 171 19.64 1.06 -4.68
C LEU A 171 20.32 0.78 -6.03
N PRO A 172 21.37 1.53 -6.38
CA PRO A 172 22.24 1.12 -7.49
C PRO A 172 23.00 -0.16 -7.11
N ALA A 173 23.51 -0.88 -8.10
CA ALA A 173 24.23 -2.14 -7.89
C ALA A 173 25.43 -2.04 -6.93
N HIS A 174 26.01 -0.84 -6.78
CA HIS A 174 27.06 -0.53 -5.80
C HIS A 174 26.65 0.70 -4.99
N PRO A 175 25.91 0.53 -3.88
CA PRO A 175 25.47 1.64 -3.06
C PRO A 175 26.63 2.20 -2.24
N ALA A 176 26.92 3.50 -2.39
CA ALA A 176 27.79 4.22 -1.47
C ALA A 176 26.96 4.61 -0.22
N PRO A 177 27.33 4.18 1.00
CA PRO A 177 26.53 4.43 2.21
C PRO A 177 26.23 5.92 2.44
N ALA A 178 27.20 6.80 2.18
CA ALA A 178 27.05 8.24 2.35
C ALA A 178 26.09 8.89 1.33
N ALA A 179 25.89 8.29 0.16
CA ALA A 179 24.97 8.81 -0.85
C ALA A 179 23.50 8.51 -0.53
N LEU A 180 23.24 7.64 0.44
CA LEU A 180 21.91 7.17 0.83
C LEU A 180 21.46 7.75 2.17
N THR A 181 22.30 8.52 2.84
CA THR A 181 21.89 9.29 4.01
C THR A 181 21.22 10.58 3.52
N PRO A 182 19.93 10.82 3.83
CA PRO A 182 19.24 12.01 3.40
C PRO A 182 19.90 13.29 3.94
N ALA A 183 19.93 14.36 3.14
CA ALA A 183 20.44 15.67 3.61
C ALA A 183 19.44 16.35 4.56
N GLY A 184 18.15 16.07 4.37
CA GLY A 184 17.04 16.50 5.21
C GLY A 184 15.99 15.40 5.30
N LEU A 185 15.17 15.45 6.36
CA LEU A 185 14.05 14.52 6.59
C LEU A 185 12.70 15.18 6.28
N ASP A 186 12.70 16.33 5.61
CA ASP A 186 11.52 16.95 5.03
C ASP A 186 11.20 16.37 3.65
N ASP A 187 9.95 16.50 3.22
CA ASP A 187 9.48 15.90 1.97
C ASP A 187 10.25 16.43 0.76
N ALA A 188 10.59 17.72 0.72
CA ALA A 188 11.27 18.32 -0.42
C ALA A 188 12.68 17.73 -0.59
N SER A 189 13.46 17.67 0.50
CA SER A 189 14.79 17.04 0.48
C SER A 189 14.74 15.58 0.06
N LEU A 190 13.75 14.82 0.51
CA LEU A 190 13.58 13.41 0.17
C LEU A 190 13.22 13.24 -1.31
N ILE A 191 12.26 14.02 -1.81
CA ILE A 191 11.84 14.00 -3.23
C ILE A 191 13.00 14.41 -4.15
N GLU A 192 13.74 15.47 -3.81
CA GLU A 192 14.91 15.94 -4.57
C GLU A 192 16.00 14.87 -4.68
N GLN A 193 16.13 14.02 -3.66
CA GLN A 193 17.07 12.91 -3.63
C GLN A 193 16.49 11.60 -4.22
N GLY A 194 15.30 11.64 -4.82
CA GLY A 194 14.70 10.48 -5.48
C GLY A 194 14.07 9.47 -4.53
N TRP A 195 13.85 9.81 -3.26
CA TRP A 195 13.05 9.00 -2.36
C TRP A 195 11.57 9.05 -2.76
N GLN A 196 10.90 7.92 -2.59
CA GLN A 196 9.50 7.76 -2.93
C GLN A 196 8.70 7.33 -1.69
N GLN A 197 7.67 8.08 -1.33
CA GLN A 197 6.80 7.78 -0.20
C GLN A 197 5.89 6.58 -0.52
N VAL A 198 5.79 5.64 0.42
CA VAL A 198 4.83 4.54 0.37
C VAL A 198 3.46 5.08 0.77
N ALA A 199 2.49 4.96 -0.13
CA ALA A 199 1.11 5.35 0.12
C ALA A 199 0.23 4.11 0.26
N ALA A 200 -0.43 3.94 1.39
CA ALA A 200 -1.51 2.96 1.53
C ALA A 200 -2.77 3.53 0.84
N HIS A 201 -3.15 2.96 -0.31
CA HIS A 201 -4.27 3.49 -1.11
C HIS A 201 -5.65 3.41 -0.41
N LEU A 202 -5.73 2.80 0.77
CA LEU A 202 -6.99 2.62 1.50
C LEU A 202 -7.57 3.94 2.08
N HIS A 203 -6.81 5.03 2.21
CA HIS A 203 -7.34 6.27 2.81
C HIS A 203 -8.04 7.24 1.85
N ALA A 204 -8.04 6.99 0.54
CA ALA A 204 -8.70 7.90 -0.41
C ALA A 204 -10.25 7.83 -0.36
N HIS A 205 -10.83 6.75 0.17
CA HIS A 205 -12.28 6.53 0.10
C HIS A 205 -13.09 7.06 1.31
N LEU A 206 -12.43 7.55 2.37
CA LEU A 206 -13.13 8.02 3.59
C LEU A 206 -13.21 9.55 3.74
N HIS A 207 -12.48 10.34 2.95
CA HIS A 207 -12.55 11.82 2.98
C HIS A 207 -13.19 12.43 1.73
N GLY A 208 -14.30 11.83 1.27
CA GLY A 208 -14.94 12.17 0.00
C GLY A 208 -16.37 12.70 0.07
N GLN A 209 -16.76 13.53 1.05
CA GLN A 209 -17.93 14.43 0.92
C GLN A 209 -17.76 15.68 1.79
N PRO A 210 -17.21 16.81 1.30
CA PRO A 210 -17.62 18.10 1.80
C PRO A 210 -19.07 18.32 1.36
N GLN A 211 -19.99 18.16 2.31
CA GLN A 211 -21.37 18.60 2.18
C GLN A 211 -21.34 20.09 1.87
N SER A 212 -21.56 20.43 0.60
CA SER A 212 -21.68 21.80 0.13
C SER A 212 -22.85 22.44 0.87
N ALA A 213 -22.51 23.28 1.86
CA ALA A 213 -23.44 24.20 2.47
C ALA A 213 -23.98 25.11 1.36
N GLN A 214 -25.14 24.75 0.81
CA GLN A 214 -26.00 25.64 0.05
C GLN A 214 -26.43 26.77 1.00
N SER A 215 -25.60 27.81 1.10
CA SER A 215 -26.04 29.13 1.53
C SER A 215 -26.91 29.69 0.42
N SER A 216 -28.19 29.32 0.44
CA SER A 216 -29.21 29.96 -0.37
C SER A 216 -29.43 31.37 0.21
N ALA A 217 -28.65 32.33 -0.29
CA ALA A 217 -28.97 33.74 -0.18
C ALA A 217 -30.37 33.94 -0.79
N ARG A 218 -31.35 34.15 0.07
CA ARG A 218 -32.71 34.53 -0.31
C ARG A 218 -32.83 36.02 -0.08
N ASP A 219 -32.69 36.73 -1.20
CA ASP A 219 -33.37 37.97 -1.61
C ASP A 219 -33.71 39.02 -0.54
N HIS A 220 -33.10 40.19 -0.75
CA HIS A 220 -33.69 41.50 -0.47
C HIS A 220 -34.78 41.83 -1.51
#